data_AF-A0A7S0K8X1-F1
#
_entry.id   AF-A0A7S0K8X1-F1
#
_cell.length_a   1.000
_cell.length_b   1.000
_cell.length_c   1.000
_cell.angle_alpha   90.00
_cell.angle_beta   90.00
_cell.angle_gamma   90.00
#
_symmetry.space_group_name_H-M   'P 1'
#
loop_
_entity.id
_entity.type
_entity.pdbx_description
1 polymer ?
#
loop_
_entity_poly.entity_id
_entity_poly.type
_entity_poly.pdbx_seq_one_letter_code
_entity_poly.pdbx_strand_id
1 'polypeptide(L)'
;MGGLRLREHPSKGVWAEGATEYFVTSAAEAEAVCQRAMRNRATASTAMNRQSSRGHMIVTLAVTRIEVGGVTASREGSVVRTGTAMDEGRRRRGKLVLADLAGSETVKKTGAEGATLKEASAINRSLTTLGAVINAMSAGKPGQHVPFRDSKLTRLLQDCL
;
A
#
# COMPACT_ATOMS: atom_id res chain seq x y z
N MET A 1 12.77 19.09 6.60
CA MET A 1 11.57 18.81 5.78
C MET A 1 10.69 17.82 6.52
N GLY A 2 9.43 18.15 6.80
CA GLY A 2 8.50 17.26 7.50
C GLY A 2 8.03 16.15 6.56
N GLY A 3 8.09 14.89 7.00
CA GLY A 3 7.56 13.76 6.23
C GLY A 3 6.04 13.84 6.04
N LEU A 4 5.51 13.10 5.06
CA LEU A 4 4.07 13.09 4.75
C LEU A 4 3.23 12.73 5.98
N ARG A 5 2.08 13.38 6.09
CA ARG A 5 1.10 13.15 7.16
C ARG A 5 0.12 12.07 6.74
N LEU A 6 -0.25 11.20 7.69
CA LEU A 6 -1.30 10.22 7.45
C LEU A 6 -2.67 10.85 7.74
N ARG A 7 -3.61 10.62 6.83
CA ARG A 7 -5.02 10.96 6.93
C ARG A 7 -5.84 9.68 6.89
N GLU A 8 -7.06 9.75 7.39
CA GLU A 8 -7.96 8.61 7.51
C GLU A 8 -9.39 9.06 7.21
N HIS A 9 -10.12 8.26 6.44
CA HIS A 9 -11.50 8.55 6.06
C HIS A 9 -12.28 7.23 6.00
N PRO A 10 -13.52 7.18 6.52
CA PRO A 10 -14.31 5.94 6.60
C PRO A 10 -14.41 5.16 5.29
N SER A 11 -14.49 5.86 4.15
CA SER A 11 -14.61 5.21 2.82
C SER A 11 -13.30 5.04 2.04
N LYS A 12 -12.20 5.72 2.44
CA LYS A 12 -10.91 5.64 1.73
C LYS A 12 -9.85 4.85 2.50
N GLY A 13 -10.08 4.57 3.78
CA GLY A 13 -9.07 4.04 4.68
C GLY A 13 -8.00 5.09 5.00
N VAL A 14 -6.80 4.62 5.35
CA VAL A 14 -5.64 5.46 5.68
C VAL A 14 -4.83 5.77 4.41
N TRP A 15 -4.42 7.02 4.23
CA TRP A 15 -3.52 7.44 3.14
C TRP A 15 -2.50 8.49 3.58
N ALA A 16 -1.43 8.66 2.82
CA ALA A 16 -0.45 9.73 3.02
C ALA A 16 -0.84 10.99 2.21
N GLU A 17 -1.17 12.08 2.90
CA GLU A 17 -1.46 13.38 2.29
C GLU A 17 -0.22 13.92 1.58
N GLY A 18 -0.36 14.25 0.30
CA GLY A 18 0.73 14.73 -0.56
C GLY A 18 1.57 13.62 -1.20
N ALA A 19 1.18 12.35 -1.06
CA ALA A 19 1.77 11.28 -1.86
C ALA A 19 1.45 11.51 -3.35
N THR A 20 2.40 11.15 -4.22
CA THR A 20 2.19 11.27 -5.67
C THR A 20 1.24 10.16 -6.15
N GLU A 21 0.21 10.56 -6.89
CA GLU A 21 -0.77 9.65 -7.49
C GLU A 21 -0.69 9.74 -9.02
N TYR A 22 -0.78 8.60 -9.70
CA TYR A 22 -0.77 8.51 -11.17
C TYR A 22 -2.00 7.74 -11.62
N PHE A 23 -2.78 8.33 -12.52
CA PHE A 23 -3.83 7.60 -13.22
C PHE A 23 -3.18 6.76 -14.32
N VAL A 24 -3.48 5.46 -14.33
CA VAL A 24 -2.95 4.50 -15.30
C VAL A 24 -4.09 3.68 -15.88
N THR A 25 -3.97 3.33 -17.15
CA THR A 25 -4.99 2.61 -17.92
C THR A 25 -4.55 1.24 -18.38
N SER A 26 -3.26 0.90 -18.22
CA SER A 26 -2.69 -0.39 -18.60
C SER A 26 -1.73 -0.93 -17.53
N ALA A 27 -1.49 -2.24 -17.58
CA ALA A 27 -0.49 -2.88 -16.72
C ALA A 27 0.92 -2.34 -16.96
N ALA A 28 1.28 -2.02 -18.20
CA ALA A 28 2.58 -1.45 -18.55
C ALA A 28 2.79 -0.06 -17.94
N GLU A 29 1.77 0.79 -17.94
CA GLU A 29 1.83 2.09 -17.26
C GLU A 29 1.96 1.95 -15.75
N ALA A 30 1.21 1.02 -15.15
CA ALA A 30 1.32 0.72 -13.73
C ALA A 30 2.73 0.22 -13.36
N GLU A 31 3.30 -0.66 -14.17
CA GLU A 31 4.66 -1.16 -13.99
C GLU A 31 5.70 -0.03 -14.10
N ALA A 32 5.56 0.86 -15.08
CA ALA A 32 6.46 2.01 -15.24
C ALA A 32 6.45 2.93 -14.01
N VAL A 33 5.28 3.14 -13.39
CA VAL A 33 5.15 3.90 -12.13
C VAL A 33 5.84 3.16 -10.98
N CYS A 34 5.65 1.84 -10.85
CA CYS A 34 6.35 1.03 -9.85
C CYS A 34 7.87 1.10 -10.00
N GLN A 35 8.39 0.93 -11.22
CA GLN A 35 9.82 1.03 -11.49
C GLN A 35 10.37 2.43 -11.18
N ARG A 36 9.60 3.50 -11.44
CA ARG A 36 9.98 4.86 -11.04
C ARG A 36 10.04 5.00 -9.52
N ALA A 37 9.09 4.44 -8.78
CA ALA A 37 9.11 4.44 -7.32
C ALA A 37 10.37 3.72 -6.77
N MET A 38 10.72 2.57 -7.36
CA MET A 38 11.92 1.82 -7.00
C MET A 38 13.21 2.62 -7.27
N ARG A 39 13.31 3.31 -8.42
CA ARG A 39 14.45 4.18 -8.75
C ARG A 39 14.55 5.38 -7.80
N ASN A 40 13.43 5.99 -7.45
CA ASN A 40 13.39 7.09 -6.49
C ASN A 40 13.91 6.63 -5.11
N ARG A 41 13.50 5.44 -4.66
CA ARG A 41 14.03 4.82 -3.43
C ARG A 41 15.54 4.61 -3.51
N ALA A 42 16.02 4.00 -4.61
CA ALA A 42 17.44 3.72 -4.80
C ALA A 42 18.31 5.01 -4.81
N THR A 43 17.81 6.07 -5.44
CA THR A 43 18.50 7.38 -5.51
C THR A 43 18.53 8.08 -4.15
N ALA A 44 17.43 8.01 -3.39
CA ALA A 44 17.39 8.51 -2.02
C ALA A 44 18.38 7.77 -1.11
N SER A 45 18.60 6.47 -1.35
CA SER A 45 19.63 5.71 -0.65
C SER A 45 21.04 6.20 -1.02
N THR A 46 21.40 6.28 -2.30
CA THR A 46 22.78 6.62 -2.73
C THR A 46 23.22 8.03 -2.37
N ALA A 47 22.29 9.00 -2.25
CA ALA A 47 22.62 10.37 -1.85
C ALA A 47 23.04 10.52 -0.37
N MET A 48 22.83 9.50 0.48
CA MET A 48 23.11 9.63 1.92
C MET A 48 23.75 8.38 2.58
N ASN A 49 23.72 7.19 1.97
CA ASN A 49 24.54 6.04 2.39
C ASN A 49 24.38 4.84 1.45
N ARG A 50 25.44 4.03 1.30
CA ARG A 50 25.43 2.83 0.44
C ARG A 50 24.66 1.66 1.07
N GLN A 51 23.35 1.79 1.31
CA GLN A 51 22.53 0.67 1.77
C GLN A 51 21.04 0.86 1.41
N SER A 52 20.55 0.05 0.47
CA SER A 52 19.19 0.06 -0.10
C SER A 52 18.08 -0.39 0.87
N SER A 53 18.43 -0.75 2.10
CA SER A 53 17.55 -1.45 3.06
C SER A 53 16.90 -0.54 4.11
N ARG A 54 17.08 0.79 4.07
CA ARG A 54 16.84 1.65 5.24
C ARG A 54 15.48 2.38 5.27
N GLY A 55 14.53 1.96 4.44
CA GLY A 55 13.15 2.46 4.46
C GLY A 55 12.16 1.48 3.88
N HIS A 56 10.95 1.48 4.43
CA HIS A 56 9.81 0.74 3.87
C HIS A 56 9.26 1.47 2.65
N MET A 57 9.00 0.75 1.57
CA MET A 57 8.31 1.25 0.40
C MET A 57 6.93 0.60 0.30
N ILE A 58 5.90 1.42 0.11
CA ILE A 58 4.53 0.97 -0.14
C ILE A 58 4.07 1.57 -1.46
N VAL A 59 3.62 0.71 -2.37
CA VAL A 59 2.91 1.11 -3.58
C VAL A 59 1.48 0.60 -3.47
N THR A 60 0.50 1.49 -3.62
CA THR A 60 -0.92 1.15 -3.59
C THR A 60 -1.51 1.34 -4.99
N LEU A 61 -2.06 0.28 -5.56
CA LEU A 61 -2.82 0.32 -6.80
C LEU A 61 -4.32 0.24 -6.47
N ALA A 62 -5.04 1.33 -6.71
CA ALA A 62 -6.48 1.35 -6.68
C ALA A 62 -7.01 0.95 -8.07
N VAL A 63 -7.71 -0.18 -8.15
CA VAL A 63 -8.23 -0.74 -9.41
C VAL A 63 -9.74 -0.60 -9.43
N THR A 64 -10.28 0.00 -10.48
CA THR A 64 -11.73 0.06 -10.72
C THR A 64 -12.03 -0.65 -12.03
N ARG A 65 -12.80 -1.74 -11.96
CA ARG A 65 -13.38 -2.41 -13.12
C ARG A 65 -14.81 -1.91 -13.31
N ILE A 66 -15.11 -1.48 -14.53
CA ILE A 66 -16.46 -1.11 -14.96
C ILE A 66 -16.92 -2.20 -15.92
N GLU A 67 -17.91 -3.00 -15.53
CA GLU A 67 -18.56 -3.95 -16.44
C GLU A 67 -19.56 -3.17 -17.29
N VAL A 68 -19.35 -3.06 -18.60
CA VAL A 68 -20.34 -2.46 -19.50
C VAL A 68 -21.32 -3.57 -19.92
N GLY A 69 -22.62 -3.34 -19.73
CA GLY A 69 -23.68 -4.32 -20.01
C GLY A 69 -23.54 -4.97 -21.40
N GLY A 70 -23.56 -6.30 -21.42
CA GLY A 70 -23.35 -7.10 -22.64
C GLY A 70 -24.58 -7.16 -23.52
N VAL A 71 -24.36 -7.33 -24.83
CA VAL A 71 -25.41 -7.77 -25.77
C VAL A 71 -25.55 -9.28 -25.61
N THR A 72 -26.68 -9.75 -25.07
CA THR A 72 -27.01 -11.19 -25.13
C THR A 72 -27.74 -11.48 -26.44
N ALA A 73 -27.11 -12.27 -27.31
CA ALA A 73 -27.78 -12.81 -28.49
C ALA A 73 -28.84 -13.84 -28.04
N SER A 74 -30.11 -13.55 -28.28
CA SER A 74 -31.18 -14.55 -28.11
C SER A 74 -31.11 -15.56 -29.27
N ARG A 75 -31.47 -16.81 -29.02
CA ARG A 75 -31.39 -17.94 -29.99
C ARG A 75 -32.31 -17.80 -31.22
N GLU A 76 -33.08 -16.72 -31.33
CA GLU A 76 -34.05 -16.48 -32.42
C GLU A 76 -33.70 -15.27 -33.30
N GLY A 77 -32.45 -14.80 -33.29
CA GLY A 77 -32.01 -13.71 -34.17
C GLY A 77 -32.55 -12.33 -33.77
N SER A 78 -33.26 -12.22 -32.64
CA SER A 78 -33.63 -10.94 -32.05
C SER A 78 -32.50 -10.42 -31.16
N VAL A 79 -31.91 -9.29 -31.55
CA VAL A 79 -30.91 -8.56 -30.76
C VAL A 79 -31.65 -7.83 -29.63
N VAL A 80 -31.68 -8.43 -28.44
CA VAL A 80 -32.19 -7.75 -27.25
C VAL A 80 -31.05 -6.95 -26.63
N ARG A 81 -31.12 -5.62 -26.74
CA ARG A 81 -30.30 -4.70 -25.94
C ARG A 81 -30.85 -4.72 -24.52
N THR A 82 -30.22 -5.48 -23.61
CA THR A 82 -30.61 -5.55 -22.19
C THR A 82 -30.03 -4.41 -21.34
N GLY A 83 -29.18 -3.55 -21.91
CA GLY A 83 -28.66 -2.37 -21.21
C GLY A 83 -29.60 -1.16 -21.36
N THR A 84 -30.38 -0.84 -20.33
CA THR A 84 -30.95 0.51 -20.23
C THR A 84 -29.86 1.49 -19.78
N ALA A 85 -29.99 2.77 -20.11
CA ALA A 85 -29.06 3.82 -19.69
C ALA A 85 -28.93 3.98 -18.15
N MET A 86 -29.71 3.21 -17.37
CA MET A 86 -29.68 3.14 -15.90
C MET A 86 -28.89 1.95 -15.35
N ASP A 87 -28.32 1.10 -16.19
CA ASP A 87 -27.38 0.07 -15.74
C ASP A 87 -26.03 0.75 -15.51
N GLU A 88 -25.86 1.41 -14.35
CA GLU A 88 -24.55 1.81 -13.83
C GLU A 88 -23.71 0.53 -13.70
N GLY A 89 -23.10 0.16 -14.82
CA GLY A 89 -22.47 -1.12 -15.03
C GLY A 89 -21.64 -1.54 -13.83
N ARG A 90 -21.90 -2.76 -13.33
CA ARG A 90 -21.38 -3.28 -12.05
C ARG A 90 -19.92 -2.85 -11.82
N ARG A 91 -19.75 -1.80 -11.00
CA ARG A 91 -18.43 -1.26 -10.66
C ARG A 91 -17.82 -2.10 -9.56
N ARG A 92 -16.70 -2.77 -9.86
CA ARG A 92 -15.90 -3.47 -8.85
C ARG A 92 -14.66 -2.65 -8.54
N ARG A 93 -14.44 -2.37 -7.26
CA ARG A 93 -13.24 -1.69 -6.77
C ARG A 93 -12.37 -2.70 -6.04
N GLY A 94 -11.07 -2.64 -6.28
CA GLY A 94 -10.06 -3.41 -5.58
C GLY A 94 -8.88 -2.52 -5.21
N LYS A 95 -8.13 -2.94 -4.20
CA LYS A 95 -6.90 -2.30 -3.74
C LYS A 95 -5.82 -3.37 -3.66
N LEU A 96 -4.73 -3.19 -4.39
CA LEU A 96 -3.53 -4.01 -4.29
C LEU A 96 -2.44 -3.19 -3.60
N VAL A 97 -1.90 -3.71 -2.51
CA VAL A 97 -0.80 -3.08 -1.78
C VAL A 97 0.45 -3.93 -1.96
N LEU A 98 1.49 -3.33 -2.55
CA LEU A 98 2.81 -3.92 -2.71
C LEU A 98 3.74 -3.27 -1.68
N ALA A 99 4.19 -4.05 -0.71
CA ALA A 99 5.06 -3.58 0.36
C ALA A 99 6.45 -4.23 0.26
N ASP A 100 7.47 -3.39 0.07
CA ASP A 100 8.88 -3.78 0.17
C ASP A 100 9.41 -3.22 1.49
N LEU A 101 9.54 -4.11 2.47
CA LEU A 101 9.91 -3.75 3.83
C LEU A 101 11.43 -3.77 4.00
N ALA A 102 11.93 -2.79 4.75
CA ALA A 102 13.30 -2.78 5.24
C ALA A 102 13.65 -4.05 6.04
N GLY A 103 14.95 -4.30 6.17
CA GLY A 103 15.45 -5.44 6.94
C GLY A 103 15.22 -5.27 8.45
N SER A 104 15.04 -6.41 9.13
CA SER A 104 14.79 -6.49 10.59
C SER A 104 16.06 -6.72 11.41
N GLU A 105 17.24 -6.45 10.83
CA GLU A 105 18.51 -6.73 11.49
C GLU A 105 18.72 -5.89 12.76
N THR A 106 19.26 -6.54 13.79
CA THR A 106 19.48 -5.92 15.10
C THR A 106 20.61 -4.91 15.03
N VAL A 107 20.35 -3.68 15.43
CA VAL A 107 21.32 -2.56 15.39
C VAL A 107 22.62 -2.87 16.14
N LYS A 108 22.58 -3.67 17.20
CA LYS A 108 23.77 -4.12 17.95
C LYS A 108 24.81 -4.84 17.09
N LYS A 109 24.41 -5.48 15.98
CA LYS A 109 25.33 -6.17 15.05
C LYS A 109 25.94 -5.24 14.00
N THR A 110 25.43 -4.01 13.90
CA THR A 110 25.74 -3.08 12.79
C THR A 110 26.78 -2.02 13.15
N GLY A 111 27.10 -1.85 14.44
CA GLY A 111 27.99 -0.76 14.89
C GLY A 111 27.48 0.64 14.58
N ALA A 112 26.17 0.80 14.31
CA ALA A 112 25.58 2.08 13.93
C ALA A 112 25.57 3.06 15.10
N GLU A 113 26.01 4.29 14.84
CA GLU A 113 26.05 5.40 15.81
C GLU A 113 25.28 6.63 15.30
N GLY A 114 25.00 7.57 16.19
CA GLY A 114 24.43 8.88 15.84
C GLY A 114 23.12 8.80 15.04
N ALA A 115 23.09 9.45 13.87
CA ALA A 115 21.93 9.47 12.98
C ALA A 115 21.59 8.08 12.43
N THR A 116 22.61 7.26 12.16
CA THR A 116 22.45 5.90 11.61
C THR A 116 21.73 5.00 12.61
N LEU A 117 22.08 5.11 13.90
CA LEU A 117 21.42 4.40 15.00
C LEU A 117 19.94 4.80 15.09
N LYS A 118 19.63 6.11 15.06
CA LYS A 118 18.24 6.61 15.15
C LYS A 118 17.37 6.05 14.02
N GLU A 119 17.89 6.02 12.80
CA GLU A 119 17.21 5.47 11.64
C GLU A 119 17.01 3.95 11.77
N ALA A 120 18.06 3.21 12.14
CA ALA A 120 17.99 1.77 12.34
C ALA A 120 17.02 1.38 13.49
N SER A 121 16.94 2.19 14.54
CA SER A 121 15.94 2.05 15.60
C SER A 121 14.52 2.32 15.10
N ALA A 122 14.33 3.32 14.23
CA ALA A 122 13.01 3.63 13.67
C ALA A 122 12.48 2.50 12.77
N ILE A 123 13.35 1.92 11.92
CA ILE A 123 13.03 0.76 11.08
C ILE A 123 12.62 -0.44 11.94
N ASN A 124 13.44 -0.79 12.93
CA ASN A 124 13.17 -1.93 13.80
C ASN A 124 11.89 -1.74 14.61
N ARG A 125 11.59 -0.50 15.03
CA ARG A 125 10.35 -0.17 15.70
C ARG A 125 9.14 -0.44 14.81
N SER A 126 9.12 0.02 13.56
CA SER A 126 7.98 -0.24 12.67
C SER A 126 7.78 -1.73 12.38
N LEU A 127 8.85 -2.50 12.20
CA LEU A 127 8.77 -3.96 11.99
C LEU A 127 8.31 -4.72 13.24
N THR A 128 8.77 -4.30 14.42
CA THR A 128 8.34 -4.89 15.70
C THR A 128 6.85 -4.60 15.93
N THR A 129 6.40 -3.37 15.67
CA THR A 129 4.98 -3.02 15.72
C THR A 129 4.15 -3.85 14.74
N LEU A 130 4.65 -4.07 13.51
CA LEU A 130 3.99 -4.94 12.54
C LEU A 130 3.82 -6.37 13.07
N GLY A 131 4.88 -6.95 13.65
CA GLY A 131 4.80 -8.26 14.29
C GLY A 131 3.81 -8.30 15.45
N ALA A 132 3.76 -7.24 16.28
CA ALA A 132 2.80 -7.13 17.39
C ALA A 132 1.34 -7.06 16.89
N VAL A 133 1.09 -6.33 15.80
CA VAL A 133 -0.23 -6.27 15.14
C VAL A 133 -0.65 -7.65 14.66
N ILE A 134 0.21 -8.34 13.88
CA ILE A 134 -0.09 -9.67 13.35
C ILE A 134 -0.39 -10.65 14.50
N ASN A 135 0.46 -10.68 15.52
CA ASN A 135 0.27 -11.55 16.68
C ASN A 135 -1.05 -11.28 17.43
N ALA A 136 -1.40 -9.99 17.60
CA ALA A 136 -2.66 -9.62 18.26
C ALA A 136 -3.88 -10.05 17.44
N MET A 137 -3.82 -9.93 16.11
CA MET A 137 -4.90 -10.37 15.22
C MET A 137 -5.03 -11.89 15.17
N SER A 138 -3.92 -12.61 15.09
CA SER A 138 -3.90 -14.08 15.07
C SER A 138 -4.36 -14.69 16.40
N ALA A 139 -4.21 -13.99 17.52
CA ALA A 139 -4.69 -14.46 18.82
C ALA A 139 -6.23 -14.54 18.90
N GLY A 140 -6.96 -13.81 18.05
CA GLY A 140 -8.42 -13.93 17.92
C GLY A 140 -9.22 -13.59 19.17
N LYS A 141 -8.62 -12.92 20.16
CA LYS A 141 -9.28 -12.62 21.44
C LYS A 141 -10.25 -11.44 21.27
N PRO A 142 -11.55 -11.63 21.56
CA PRO A 142 -12.53 -10.53 21.50
C PRO A 142 -12.11 -9.36 22.39
N GLY A 143 -12.17 -8.13 21.85
CA GLY A 143 -11.80 -6.92 22.59
C GLY A 143 -10.30 -6.70 22.79
N GLN A 144 -9.42 -7.56 22.24
CA GLN A 144 -7.98 -7.31 22.28
C GLN A 144 -7.62 -6.07 21.45
N HIS A 145 -6.90 -5.14 22.07
CA HIS A 145 -6.36 -3.98 21.38
C HIS A 145 -5.27 -4.40 20.37
N VAL A 146 -5.43 -3.99 19.11
CA VAL A 146 -4.45 -4.19 18.04
C VAL A 146 -3.70 -2.86 17.79
N PRO A 147 -2.36 -2.80 17.98
CA PRO A 147 -1.61 -1.55 18.01
C PRO A 147 -1.29 -0.97 16.62
N PHE A 148 -2.28 -0.86 15.72
CA PHE A 148 -2.07 -0.32 14.38
C PHE A 148 -1.49 1.10 14.39
N ARG A 149 -1.82 1.89 15.42
CA ARG A 149 -1.43 3.32 15.53
C ARG A 149 0.02 3.56 15.94
N ASP A 150 0.71 2.53 16.43
CA ASP A 150 2.05 2.67 17.01
C ASP A 150 3.14 2.89 15.96
N SER A 151 2.84 2.65 14.67
CA SER A 151 3.73 2.98 13.56
C SER A 151 2.95 3.46 12.32
N LYS A 152 3.57 4.33 11.52
CA LYS A 152 2.98 4.75 10.22
C LYS A 152 2.78 3.56 9.27
N LEU A 153 3.68 2.59 9.32
CA LEU A 153 3.64 1.38 8.50
C LEU A 153 2.37 0.58 8.78
N THR A 154 2.12 0.25 10.04
CA THR A 154 0.94 -0.53 10.44
C THR A 154 -0.37 0.21 10.21
N ARG A 155 -0.39 1.55 10.33
CA ARG A 155 -1.57 2.34 9.93
C ARG A 155 -1.86 2.27 8.44
N LEU A 156 -0.83 2.34 7.59
CA LEU A 156 -1.00 2.25 6.13
C LEU A 156 -1.41 0.85 5.66
N LEU A 157 -0.98 -0.19 6.37
CA LEU A 157 -1.28 -1.59 6.07
C LEU A 157 -2.55 -2.11 6.77
N GLN A 158 -3.24 -1.28 7.55
CA GLN A 158 -4.37 -1.70 8.39
C GLN A 158 -5.49 -2.39 7.59
N ASP A 159 -5.75 -1.96 6.35
CA ASP A 159 -6.79 -2.56 5.50
C ASP A 159 -6.38 -3.92 4.89
N CYS A 160 -5.11 -4.31 5.02
CA CYS A 160 -4.50 -5.45 4.32
C CYS A 160 -3.99 -6.55 5.26
N LEU A 161 -4.06 -6.34 6.57
CA LEU A 161 -3.59 -7.25 7.62
C LEU A 161 -4.76 -7.94 8.31
#